data_AF-A0AA39IAC4-F1
#
_entry.id   AF-A0AA39IAC4-F1
#
_cell.length_a   1.000
_cell.length_b   1.000
_cell.length_c   1.000
_cell.angle_alpha   90.00
_cell.angle_beta   90.00
_cell.angle_gamma   90.00
#
_symmetry.space_group_name_H-M   'P 1'
#
loop_
_entity.id
_entity.type
_entity.pdbx_description
1 polymer ?
#
loop_
_entity_poly.entity_id
_entity_poly.type
_entity_poly.pdbx_seq_one_letter_code
_entity_poly.pdbx_strand_id
1 'polypeptide(L)'
;MADGALELKRHPGYANRIHHLLFVPIDTGSKADIMLLCDDFLKQNDMSFDAFQEAFIKRDFGTIFYGFHLPEELCEFSERLLRSAIGYIFPKQFYEPFADDKPERTLHEQIFGVFLSYSLFHLQPTKYVRNIHVLAKEMHFIGQMVDVLAERDLLEACYCLFALCSANAFYVVPLDEGFDSCKIQLENKDYRPIKQDLIKPGGTTRVASLKNDDIMQKLNLIHNRYESLKANFAIDAPQEGLPTYSVTNMLDHVHDHLEKRETQINEEFEEEKKKIRVKKEQQKAKKRRDSGEDVNRQTSRKMAAKRAAEEEKKQKKEALLHLYDHEATPKENKGKGVRGKKRKAAEKEVMLPPRSRLLSETHSDHEREVHIKLEEELQTEEAELDKFFAELSGR
;
A
#
# COMPACT_ATOMS: atom_id res chain seq x y z
N MET A 1 16.41 2.64 48.99
CA MET A 1 16.83 2.65 47.58
C MET A 1 16.04 1.55 46.88
N ALA A 2 15.05 1.93 46.09
CA ALA A 2 14.19 1.02 45.34
C ALA A 2 14.07 1.61 43.93
N ASP A 3 14.64 0.92 42.95
CA ASP A 3 14.56 1.26 41.54
C ASP A 3 13.14 0.95 41.02
N GLY A 4 12.44 1.99 40.62
CA GLY A 4 11.16 1.90 39.92
C GLY A 4 11.37 2.06 38.42
N ALA A 5 11.53 0.95 37.70
CA ALA A 5 11.51 0.93 36.25
C ALA A 5 10.09 1.27 35.74
N LEU A 6 9.93 2.46 35.18
CA LEU A 6 8.74 2.87 34.43
C LEU A 6 8.82 2.23 33.03
N GLU A 7 8.12 1.10 32.85
CA GLU A 7 7.81 0.55 31.53
C GLU A 7 6.95 1.53 30.73
N LEU A 8 7.57 2.25 29.80
CA LEU A 8 6.87 2.94 28.72
C LEU A 8 6.29 1.89 27.77
N LYS A 9 5.00 1.59 27.93
CA LYS A 9 4.18 0.87 26.95
C LYS A 9 4.28 1.58 25.59
N ARG A 10 5.10 1.04 24.69
CA ARG A 10 5.14 1.45 23.28
C ARG A 10 3.82 1.08 22.62
N HIS A 11 2.99 2.07 22.36
CA HIS A 11 1.82 1.90 21.49
C HIS A 11 2.30 1.65 20.05
N PRO A 12 1.86 0.55 19.40
CA PRO A 12 2.30 0.17 18.05
C PRO A 12 1.77 1.11 16.93
N GLY A 13 0.90 2.06 17.27
CA GLY A 13 0.24 2.93 16.28
C GLY A 13 0.98 4.20 15.84
N TYR A 14 2.17 4.49 16.41
CA TYR A 14 2.92 5.72 16.10
C TYR A 14 4.06 5.52 15.08
N ALA A 15 4.67 4.35 15.01
CA ALA A 15 5.72 4.06 14.04
C ALA A 15 5.17 4.07 12.60
N ASN A 16 4.00 3.44 12.39
CA ASN A 16 3.34 3.41 11.08
C ASN A 16 2.89 4.80 10.58
N ARG A 17 2.87 5.83 11.46
CA ARG A 17 2.49 7.18 11.05
C ARG A 17 3.62 8.03 10.47
N ILE A 18 4.86 7.65 10.73
CA ILE A 18 6.02 8.44 10.32
C ILE A 18 6.60 7.88 9.01
N HIS A 19 6.47 6.56 8.78
CA HIS A 19 6.93 5.92 7.54
C HIS A 19 6.22 6.43 6.28
N HIS A 20 4.91 6.71 6.33
CA HIS A 20 4.16 7.19 5.16
C HIS A 20 4.36 8.69 4.83
N LEU A 21 4.96 9.48 5.74
CA LEU A 21 5.28 10.88 5.51
C LEU A 21 6.66 11.08 4.89
N LEU A 22 7.55 10.07 5.00
CA LEU A 22 8.93 10.13 4.50
C LEU A 22 9.19 9.21 3.31
N PHE A 23 8.39 8.17 3.12
CA PHE A 23 8.42 7.30 1.94
C PHE A 23 7.11 7.42 1.18
N VAL A 24 7.19 7.97 -0.03
CA VAL A 24 6.13 7.85 -1.03
C VAL A 24 6.00 6.35 -1.35
N PRO A 25 4.82 5.72 -1.20
CA PRO A 25 4.63 4.32 -1.56
C PRO A 25 5.14 4.04 -2.98
N ILE A 26 5.78 2.90 -3.22
CA ILE A 26 6.32 2.55 -4.56
C ILE A 26 5.20 2.51 -5.63
N ASP A 27 3.96 2.25 -5.21
CA ASP A 27 2.77 2.25 -6.04
C ASP A 27 2.15 3.65 -6.28
N THR A 28 2.80 4.73 -5.83
CA THR A 28 2.25 6.09 -5.97
C THR A 28 2.32 6.54 -7.43
N GLY A 29 1.17 6.44 -8.12
CA GLY A 29 1.03 6.73 -9.55
C GLY A 29 0.28 5.61 -10.27
N SER A 30 0.66 4.36 -9.98
CA SER A 30 0.09 3.17 -10.62
C SER A 30 -1.43 3.07 -10.56
N LYS A 31 -2.04 3.46 -9.44
CA LYS A 31 -3.50 3.46 -9.29
C LYS A 31 -4.16 4.49 -10.20
N ALA A 32 -3.55 5.66 -10.35
CA ALA A 32 -4.05 6.69 -11.26
C ALA A 32 -3.89 6.23 -12.71
N ASP A 33 -2.77 5.58 -13.05
CA ASP A 33 -2.54 5.05 -14.39
C ASP A 33 -3.55 3.96 -14.76
N ILE A 34 -3.83 3.04 -13.83
CA ILE A 34 -4.88 2.01 -14.00
C ILE A 34 -6.26 2.66 -14.18
N MET A 35 -6.59 3.69 -13.39
CA MET A 35 -7.86 4.40 -13.52
C MET A 35 -8.00 5.06 -14.89
N LEU A 36 -6.94 5.72 -15.37
CA LEU A 36 -6.94 6.36 -16.68
C LEU A 36 -7.04 5.34 -17.83
N LEU A 37 -6.41 4.18 -17.67
CA LEU A 37 -6.53 3.07 -18.62
C LEU A 37 -7.96 2.50 -18.63
N CYS A 38 -8.58 2.35 -17.45
CA CYS A 38 -9.97 1.94 -17.32
C CYS A 38 -10.90 2.93 -18.01
N ASP A 39 -10.72 4.23 -17.79
CA ASP A 39 -11.54 5.28 -18.41
C ASP A 39 -11.44 5.25 -19.95
N ASP A 40 -10.26 4.95 -20.50
CA ASP A 40 -10.07 4.87 -21.94
C ASP A 40 -10.69 3.61 -22.54
N PHE A 41 -10.62 2.47 -21.85
CA PHE A 41 -11.31 1.24 -22.25
C PHE A 41 -12.83 1.40 -22.21
N LEU A 42 -13.36 2.01 -21.14
CA LEU A 42 -14.81 2.24 -21.01
C LEU A 42 -15.35 3.18 -22.10
N LYS A 43 -14.55 4.12 -22.62
CA LYS A 43 -14.95 5.01 -23.73
C LYS A 43 -15.14 4.28 -25.06
N GLN A 44 -14.44 3.16 -25.29
CA GLN A 44 -14.57 2.40 -26.53
C GLN A 44 -15.89 1.61 -26.58
N ASN A 45 -16.56 1.39 -25.43
CA ASN A 45 -17.84 0.67 -25.29
C ASN A 45 -17.82 -0.79 -25.81
N ASP A 46 -16.66 -1.30 -26.20
CA ASP A 46 -16.44 -2.68 -26.59
C ASP A 46 -15.88 -3.47 -25.39
N MET A 47 -16.37 -4.70 -25.23
CA MET A 47 -15.92 -5.62 -24.17
C MET A 47 -14.87 -6.63 -24.68
N SER A 48 -14.33 -6.41 -25.88
CA SER A 48 -13.32 -7.28 -26.48
C SER A 48 -11.93 -7.01 -25.92
N PHE A 49 -11.08 -8.04 -25.99
CA PHE A 49 -9.68 -7.95 -25.64
C PHE A 49 -8.91 -7.05 -26.61
N ASP A 50 -9.26 -7.03 -27.90
CA ASP A 50 -8.62 -6.16 -28.89
C ASP A 50 -8.78 -4.68 -28.54
N ALA A 51 -9.98 -4.26 -28.13
CA ALA A 51 -10.22 -2.90 -27.67
C ALA A 51 -9.37 -2.56 -26.44
N PHE A 52 -9.29 -3.47 -25.47
CA PHE A 52 -8.39 -3.33 -24.33
C PHE A 52 -6.93 -3.21 -24.77
N GLN A 53 -6.47 -4.04 -25.70
CA GLN A 53 -5.10 -4.03 -26.21
C GLN A 53 -4.76 -2.69 -26.88
N GLU A 54 -5.66 -2.12 -27.67
CA GLU A 54 -5.48 -0.80 -28.27
C GLU A 54 -5.29 0.29 -27.20
N ALA A 55 -6.14 0.29 -26.15
CA ALA A 55 -6.01 1.21 -25.04
C ALA A 55 -4.70 1.01 -24.26
N PHE A 56 -4.29 -0.25 -24.08
CA PHE A 56 -3.07 -0.65 -23.38
C PHE A 56 -1.81 -0.17 -24.11
N ILE A 57 -1.76 -0.36 -25.44
CA ILE A 57 -0.66 0.08 -26.30
C ILE A 57 -0.64 1.61 -26.37
N LYS A 58 -1.79 2.27 -26.56
CA LYS A 58 -1.87 3.73 -26.65
C LYS A 58 -1.31 4.45 -25.42
N ARG A 59 -1.37 3.81 -24.25
CA ARG A 59 -0.86 4.33 -22.97
C ARG A 59 0.56 3.88 -22.65
N ASP A 60 1.20 3.11 -23.52
CA ASP A 60 2.51 2.47 -23.29
C ASP A 60 2.57 1.72 -21.94
N PHE A 61 1.45 1.10 -21.53
CA PHE A 61 1.37 0.45 -20.21
C PHE A 61 2.31 -0.76 -20.08
N GLY A 62 2.85 -1.24 -21.21
CA GLY A 62 3.92 -2.24 -21.26
C GLY A 62 5.21 -1.81 -20.53
N THR A 63 5.46 -0.51 -20.41
CA THR A 63 6.69 0.00 -19.77
C THR A 63 6.53 0.21 -18.26
N ILE A 64 5.41 -0.20 -17.66
CA ILE A 64 5.11 0.06 -16.24
C ILE A 64 6.12 -0.57 -15.27
N PHE A 65 6.78 -1.65 -15.68
CA PHE A 65 7.81 -2.33 -14.89
C PHE A 65 9.22 -1.74 -15.09
N TYR A 66 9.39 -0.71 -15.91
CA TYR A 66 10.69 -0.08 -16.15
C TYR A 66 10.99 1.00 -15.10
N GLY A 67 12.27 1.17 -14.77
CA GLY A 67 12.75 2.22 -13.86
C GLY A 67 13.06 1.74 -12.43
N PHE A 68 12.86 0.46 -12.10
CA PHE A 68 13.26 -0.11 -10.82
C PHE A 68 14.72 -0.58 -10.87
N HIS A 69 15.52 -0.15 -9.89
CA HIS A 69 16.93 -0.52 -9.78
C HIS A 69 17.17 -1.73 -8.87
N LEU A 70 16.26 -1.97 -7.92
CA LEU A 70 16.35 -3.07 -6.97
C LEU A 70 15.29 -4.16 -7.27
N PRO A 71 15.69 -5.46 -7.24
CA PRO A 71 14.76 -6.58 -7.38
C PRO A 71 13.60 -6.57 -6.37
N GLU A 72 13.87 -6.14 -5.13
CA GLU A 72 12.89 -6.10 -4.05
C GLU A 72 11.81 -5.05 -4.31
N GLU A 73 12.20 -3.89 -4.84
CA GLU A 73 11.27 -2.82 -5.23
C GLU A 73 10.36 -3.27 -6.36
N LEU A 74 10.92 -3.95 -7.36
CA LEU A 74 10.17 -4.52 -8.47
C LEU A 74 9.16 -5.58 -7.99
N CYS A 75 9.57 -6.44 -7.05
CA CYS A 75 8.69 -7.44 -6.45
C CYS A 75 7.54 -6.80 -5.68
N GLU A 76 7.85 -5.82 -4.82
CA GLU A 76 6.85 -5.08 -4.04
C GLU A 76 5.88 -4.34 -4.96
N PHE A 77 6.40 -3.67 -5.97
CA PHE A 77 5.60 -2.97 -6.97
C PHE A 77 4.69 -3.93 -7.72
N SER A 78 5.22 -5.05 -8.20
CA SER A 78 4.45 -6.05 -8.94
C SER A 78 3.30 -6.62 -8.12
N GLU A 79 3.54 -6.94 -6.85
CA GLU A 79 2.49 -7.43 -5.95
C GLU A 79 1.40 -6.37 -5.73
N ARG A 80 1.78 -5.12 -5.45
CA ARG A 80 0.83 -4.02 -5.23
C ARG A 80 0.04 -3.66 -6.48
N LEU A 81 0.69 -3.71 -7.64
CA LEU A 81 0.08 -3.45 -8.93
C LEU A 81 -0.96 -4.53 -9.26
N LEU A 82 -0.61 -5.81 -9.09
CA LEU A 82 -1.53 -6.93 -9.29
C LEU A 82 -2.70 -6.90 -8.30
N ARG A 83 -2.45 -6.58 -7.02
CA ARG A 83 -3.51 -6.41 -6.00
C ARG A 83 -4.46 -5.26 -6.38
N SER A 84 -3.93 -4.18 -6.97
CA SER A 84 -4.74 -3.07 -7.45
C SER A 84 -5.58 -3.44 -8.67
N ALA A 85 -5.00 -4.19 -9.62
CA ALA A 85 -5.69 -4.68 -10.82
C ALA A 85 -6.81 -5.67 -10.49
N ILE A 86 -6.53 -6.70 -9.68
CA ILE A 86 -7.53 -7.70 -9.30
C ILE A 86 -8.68 -7.08 -8.50
N GLY A 87 -8.42 -5.95 -7.81
CA GLY A 87 -9.42 -5.19 -7.09
C GLY A 87 -10.58 -4.67 -7.95
N TYR A 88 -10.42 -4.55 -9.27
CA TYR A 88 -11.47 -4.16 -10.21
C TYR A 88 -12.47 -5.28 -10.51
N ILE A 89 -12.10 -6.54 -10.28
CA ILE A 89 -12.96 -7.70 -10.51
C ILE A 89 -14.05 -7.79 -9.43
N PHE A 90 -13.72 -7.43 -8.18
CA PHE A 90 -14.59 -7.71 -7.04
C PHE A 90 -15.66 -6.63 -6.83
N PRO A 91 -16.93 -7.02 -6.59
CA PRO A 91 -17.98 -6.11 -6.18
C PRO A 91 -17.67 -5.41 -4.85
N LYS A 92 -18.31 -4.25 -4.65
CA LYS A 92 -18.20 -3.41 -3.44
C LYS A 92 -18.42 -4.17 -2.12
N GLN A 93 -19.29 -5.18 -2.14
CA GLN A 93 -19.65 -6.02 -0.99
C GLN A 93 -18.46 -6.75 -0.36
N PHE A 94 -17.38 -6.98 -1.10
CA PHE A 94 -16.18 -7.65 -0.59
C PHE A 94 -15.33 -6.77 0.32
N TYR A 95 -15.61 -5.45 0.39
CA TYR A 95 -14.81 -4.47 1.13
C TYR A 95 -15.51 -3.88 2.36
N GLU A 96 -16.62 -4.46 2.84
CA GLU A 96 -17.26 -4.02 4.08
C GLU A 96 -16.35 -4.27 5.31
N PRO A 97 -16.24 -3.32 6.26
CA PRO A 97 -17.05 -2.11 6.45
C PRO A 97 -16.50 -0.83 5.77
N PHE A 98 -15.38 -0.90 5.04
CA PHE A 98 -14.74 0.23 4.37
C PHE A 98 -15.29 0.47 2.95
N ALA A 99 -16.51 -0.01 2.69
CA ALA A 99 -17.12 0.02 1.38
C ALA A 99 -17.48 1.44 0.96
N ASP A 100 -17.79 2.36 1.88
CA ASP A 100 -18.35 3.69 1.55
C ASP A 100 -17.57 4.46 0.47
N ASP A 101 -16.24 4.35 0.46
CA ASP A 101 -15.36 5.06 -0.48
C ASP A 101 -15.16 4.36 -1.84
N LYS A 102 -15.63 3.11 -2.02
CA LYS A 102 -15.45 2.36 -3.28
C LYS A 102 -16.69 2.46 -4.20
N PRO A 103 -16.50 2.76 -5.50
CA PRO A 103 -17.61 2.76 -6.46
C PRO A 103 -18.13 1.33 -6.68
N GLU A 104 -19.42 1.20 -6.99
CA GLU A 104 -19.95 -0.06 -7.51
C GLU A 104 -19.34 -0.32 -8.90
N ARG A 105 -18.77 -1.51 -9.08
CA ARG A 105 -18.13 -1.90 -10.33
C ARG A 105 -19.14 -2.56 -11.26
N THR A 106 -19.24 -2.04 -12.47
CA THR A 106 -20.03 -2.62 -13.57
C THR A 106 -19.35 -3.88 -14.13
N LEU A 107 -20.09 -4.73 -14.85
CA LEU A 107 -19.49 -5.91 -15.50
C LEU A 107 -18.36 -5.50 -16.46
N HIS A 108 -18.47 -4.36 -17.13
CA HIS A 108 -17.45 -3.86 -18.06
C HIS A 108 -16.13 -3.54 -17.32
N GLU A 109 -16.20 -2.93 -16.14
CA GLU A 109 -15.04 -2.71 -15.26
C GLU A 109 -14.48 -4.03 -14.69
N GLN A 110 -15.33 -5.03 -14.44
CA GLN A 110 -14.87 -6.34 -13.99
C GLN A 110 -14.10 -7.08 -15.09
N ILE A 111 -14.58 -7.03 -16.33
CA ILE A 111 -13.89 -7.57 -17.51
C ILE A 111 -12.55 -6.84 -17.71
N PHE A 112 -12.54 -5.52 -17.58
CA PHE A 112 -11.29 -4.75 -17.58
C PHE A 112 -10.30 -5.27 -16.52
N GLY A 113 -10.76 -5.52 -15.30
CA GLY A 113 -9.94 -6.10 -14.24
C GLY A 113 -9.34 -7.46 -14.63
N VAL A 114 -10.12 -8.32 -15.29
CA VAL A 114 -9.65 -9.62 -15.81
C VAL A 114 -8.54 -9.44 -16.84
N PHE A 115 -8.76 -8.62 -17.85
CA PHE A 115 -7.79 -8.38 -18.92
C PHE A 115 -6.51 -7.73 -18.40
N LEU A 116 -6.65 -6.79 -17.47
CA LEU A 116 -5.53 -6.13 -16.83
C LEU A 116 -4.71 -7.10 -15.97
N SER A 117 -5.36 -7.91 -15.13
CA SER A 117 -4.67 -8.92 -14.31
C SER A 117 -3.95 -9.96 -15.16
N TYR A 118 -4.57 -10.41 -16.26
CA TYR A 118 -3.95 -11.31 -17.23
C TYR A 118 -2.70 -10.70 -17.85
N SER A 119 -2.83 -9.49 -18.40
CA SER A 119 -1.74 -8.81 -19.11
C SER A 119 -0.58 -8.50 -18.16
N LEU A 120 -0.87 -8.01 -16.96
CA LEU A 120 0.14 -7.68 -15.97
C LEU A 120 0.90 -8.90 -15.47
N PHE A 121 0.23 -10.05 -15.27
CA PHE A 121 0.89 -11.28 -14.84
C PHE A 121 1.89 -11.79 -15.88
N HIS A 122 1.53 -11.74 -17.16
CA HIS A 122 2.41 -12.17 -18.26
C HIS A 122 3.49 -11.14 -18.64
N LEU A 123 3.29 -9.87 -18.29
CA LEU A 123 4.26 -8.80 -18.55
C LEU A 123 5.37 -8.74 -17.49
N GLN A 124 5.22 -9.45 -16.36
CA GLN A 124 6.23 -9.45 -15.30
C GLN A 124 7.60 -9.91 -15.83
N PRO A 125 8.70 -9.32 -15.35
CA PRO A 125 10.04 -9.79 -15.69
C PRO A 125 10.23 -11.26 -15.28
N THR A 126 10.76 -12.09 -16.19
CA THR A 126 10.87 -13.55 -16.06
C THR A 126 11.53 -14.03 -14.77
N LYS A 127 12.44 -13.24 -14.20
CA LYS A 127 13.18 -13.58 -12.97
C LYS A 127 12.42 -13.24 -11.67
N TYR A 128 11.36 -12.45 -11.74
CA TYR A 128 10.67 -11.88 -10.56
C TYR A 128 9.15 -11.98 -10.67
N VAL A 129 8.66 -13.16 -11.08
CA VAL A 129 7.22 -13.43 -11.19
C VAL A 129 6.60 -13.46 -9.79
N ARG A 130 5.52 -12.70 -9.61
CA ARG A 130 4.75 -12.61 -8.37
C ARG A 130 3.32 -13.05 -8.62
N ASN A 131 2.84 -13.95 -7.78
CA ASN A 131 1.47 -14.43 -7.80
C ASN A 131 0.50 -13.31 -7.36
N ILE A 132 -0.71 -13.39 -7.88
CA ILE A 132 -1.83 -12.51 -7.51
C ILE A 132 -2.37 -12.97 -6.16
N HIS A 133 -2.14 -12.16 -5.13
CA HIS A 133 -2.69 -12.41 -3.80
C HIS A 133 -4.20 -12.19 -3.80
N VAL A 134 -4.95 -13.21 -3.39
CA VAL A 134 -6.41 -13.19 -3.27
C VAL A 134 -6.86 -13.79 -1.95
N LEU A 135 -7.97 -13.31 -1.39
CA LEU A 135 -8.62 -13.90 -0.22
C LEU A 135 -9.41 -15.14 -0.62
N ALA A 136 -9.70 -16.03 0.34
CA ALA A 136 -10.49 -17.24 0.06
C ALA A 136 -11.90 -16.92 -0.49
N LYS A 137 -12.51 -15.83 -0.03
CA LYS A 137 -13.81 -15.34 -0.53
C LYS A 137 -13.71 -14.81 -1.96
N GLU A 138 -12.64 -14.07 -2.25
CA GLU A 138 -12.31 -13.54 -3.57
C GLU A 138 -12.10 -14.68 -4.57
N MET A 139 -11.36 -15.71 -4.20
CA MET A 139 -11.14 -16.89 -5.04
C MET A 139 -12.44 -17.64 -5.36
N HIS A 140 -13.35 -17.77 -4.39
CA HIS A 140 -14.67 -18.35 -4.64
C HIS A 140 -15.48 -17.51 -5.64
N PHE A 141 -15.40 -16.18 -5.54
CA PHE A 141 -16.05 -15.28 -6.49
C PHE A 141 -15.47 -15.39 -7.90
N ILE A 142 -14.14 -15.49 -8.05
CA ILE A 142 -13.50 -15.72 -9.35
C ILE A 142 -14.06 -16.99 -10.00
N GLY A 143 -14.23 -18.07 -9.21
CA GLY A 143 -14.86 -19.29 -9.70
C GLY A 143 -16.29 -19.07 -10.22
N GLN A 144 -17.13 -18.35 -9.48
CA GLN A 144 -18.49 -18.00 -9.93
C GLN A 144 -18.51 -17.08 -11.15
N MET A 145 -17.51 -16.19 -11.26
CA MET A 145 -17.42 -15.26 -12.38
C MET A 145 -17.15 -15.98 -13.71
N VAL A 146 -16.42 -17.10 -13.69
CA VAL A 146 -16.23 -17.93 -14.89
C VAL A 146 -17.58 -18.41 -15.44
N ASP A 147 -18.49 -18.85 -14.58
CA ASP A 147 -19.84 -19.27 -14.98
C ASP A 147 -20.63 -18.10 -15.57
N VAL A 148 -20.59 -16.92 -14.94
CA VAL A 148 -21.28 -15.71 -15.42
C VAL A 148 -20.75 -15.23 -16.77
N LEU A 149 -19.43 -15.31 -17.00
CA LEU A 149 -18.82 -14.94 -18.27
C LEU A 149 -19.20 -15.94 -19.38
N ALA A 150 -19.25 -17.24 -19.05
CA ALA A 150 -19.69 -18.28 -19.97
C ALA A 150 -21.16 -18.13 -20.35
N GLU A 151 -22.04 -17.79 -19.41
CA GLU A 151 -23.48 -17.55 -19.67
C GLU A 151 -23.73 -16.35 -20.60
N ARG A 152 -22.79 -15.39 -20.67
CA ARG A 152 -22.90 -14.17 -21.47
C ARG A 152 -22.10 -14.22 -22.78
N ASP A 153 -21.57 -15.39 -23.16
CA ASP A 153 -20.72 -15.60 -24.33
C ASP A 153 -19.46 -14.71 -24.38
N LEU A 154 -18.93 -14.30 -23.22
CA LEU A 154 -17.70 -13.50 -23.09
C LEU A 154 -16.47 -14.42 -23.02
N LEU A 155 -16.22 -15.12 -24.11
CA LEU A 155 -15.22 -16.20 -24.19
C LEU A 155 -13.78 -15.71 -23.95
N GLU A 156 -13.44 -14.50 -24.38
CA GLU A 156 -12.09 -13.93 -24.22
C GLU A 156 -11.74 -13.70 -22.75
N ALA A 157 -12.65 -13.08 -22.00
CA ALA A 157 -12.47 -12.87 -20.56
C ALA A 157 -12.44 -14.21 -19.79
N CYS A 158 -13.26 -15.17 -20.21
CA CYS A 158 -13.25 -16.52 -19.67
C CYS A 158 -11.90 -17.22 -19.91
N TYR A 159 -11.36 -17.10 -21.12
CA TYR A 159 -10.03 -17.63 -21.48
C TYR A 159 -8.92 -16.99 -20.64
N CYS A 160 -8.92 -15.67 -20.45
CA CYS A 160 -7.94 -14.99 -19.60
C CYS A 160 -7.96 -15.49 -18.16
N LEU A 161 -9.15 -15.67 -17.56
CA LEU A 161 -9.27 -16.25 -16.22
C LEU A 161 -8.81 -17.70 -16.18
N PHE A 162 -9.18 -18.50 -17.17
CA PHE A 162 -8.76 -19.90 -17.26
C PHE A 162 -7.23 -20.02 -17.39
N ALA A 163 -6.61 -19.15 -18.18
CA ALA A 163 -5.15 -19.10 -18.34
C ALA A 163 -4.46 -18.74 -17.02
N LEU A 164 -4.96 -17.73 -16.29
CA LEU A 164 -4.46 -17.38 -14.96
C LEU A 164 -4.59 -18.52 -13.95
N CYS A 165 -5.73 -19.22 -13.94
CA CYS A 165 -5.94 -20.40 -13.10
C CYS A 165 -4.97 -21.53 -13.46
N SER A 166 -4.79 -21.79 -14.76
CA SER A 166 -3.91 -22.86 -15.26
C SER A 166 -2.43 -22.58 -14.95
N ALA A 167 -2.03 -21.31 -14.96
CA ALA A 167 -0.68 -20.87 -14.60
C ALA A 167 -0.43 -20.84 -13.08
N ASN A 168 -1.40 -21.26 -12.24
CA ASN A 168 -1.36 -21.10 -10.78
C ASN A 168 -1.04 -19.65 -10.35
N ALA A 169 -1.56 -18.67 -11.10
CA ALA A 169 -1.28 -17.27 -10.85
C ALA A 169 -1.86 -16.77 -9.51
N PHE A 170 -2.92 -17.40 -9.01
CA PHE A 170 -3.58 -16.99 -7.77
C PHE A 170 -2.96 -17.65 -6.54
N TYR A 171 -2.63 -16.84 -5.53
CA TYR A 171 -2.17 -17.31 -4.22
C TYR A 171 -3.15 -16.87 -3.13
N VAL A 172 -3.71 -17.86 -2.43
CA VAL A 172 -4.74 -17.59 -1.41
C VAL A 172 -4.08 -17.18 -0.10
N VAL A 173 -4.29 -15.92 0.30
CA VAL A 173 -3.73 -15.34 1.52
C VAL A 173 -4.81 -15.28 2.62
N PRO A 174 -4.50 -15.62 3.88
CA PRO A 174 -5.48 -15.60 4.97
C PRO A 174 -5.88 -14.19 5.44
N LEU A 175 -5.03 -13.18 5.22
CA LEU A 175 -5.22 -11.80 5.67
C LEU A 175 -4.77 -10.84 4.56
N ASP A 176 -5.44 -9.69 4.47
CA ASP A 176 -5.12 -8.61 3.52
C ASP A 176 -3.90 -7.78 3.99
N GLU A 177 -2.84 -8.46 4.43
CA GLU A 177 -1.56 -7.83 4.73
C GLU A 177 -0.77 -7.74 3.42
N GLY A 178 -0.63 -6.52 2.89
CA GLY A 178 0.23 -6.26 1.75
C GLY A 178 1.70 -6.58 2.06
N PHE A 179 2.50 -6.70 1.00
CA PHE A 179 3.95 -6.92 1.06
C PHE A 179 4.62 -6.19 2.24
N ASP A 180 5.13 -6.98 3.18
CA ASP A 180 5.91 -6.52 4.32
C ASP A 180 7.38 -6.84 4.05
N SER A 181 8.13 -5.83 3.59
CA SER A 181 9.56 -5.93 3.33
C SER A 181 10.37 -6.35 4.57
N CYS A 182 9.79 -6.25 5.78
CA CYS A 182 10.42 -6.72 7.01
C CYS A 182 10.41 -8.26 7.14
N LYS A 183 9.52 -8.97 6.43
CA LYS A 183 9.44 -10.45 6.49
C LYS A 183 10.52 -11.13 5.63
N ILE A 184 11.01 -10.48 4.58
CA ILE A 184 12.02 -11.02 3.64
C ILE A 184 13.46 -10.79 4.14
N GLN A 185 13.68 -9.87 5.09
CA GLN A 185 15.01 -9.60 5.66
C GLN A 185 15.61 -10.77 6.47
N LEU A 186 14.88 -11.87 6.69
CA LEU A 186 15.36 -13.00 7.47
C LEU A 186 16.24 -14.00 6.70
N GLU A 187 16.30 -13.94 5.36
CA GLU A 187 17.12 -14.88 4.56
C GLU A 187 18.38 -14.26 3.94
N ASN A 188 18.44 -12.95 3.73
CA ASN A 188 19.64 -12.28 3.22
C ASN A 188 20.62 -11.93 4.35
N LYS A 189 21.44 -12.89 4.78
CA LYS A 189 22.52 -12.71 5.77
C LYS A 189 23.62 -11.73 5.34
N ASP A 190 23.63 -11.32 4.08
CA ASP A 190 24.66 -10.43 3.51
C ASP A 190 24.21 -8.96 3.41
N TYR A 191 22.94 -8.65 3.70
CA TYR A 191 22.55 -7.26 3.87
C TYR A 191 23.00 -6.82 5.27
N ARG A 192 24.21 -6.26 5.37
CA ARG A 192 24.48 -5.32 6.45
C ARG A 192 23.63 -4.11 6.14
N PRO A 193 22.51 -3.84 6.85
CA PRO A 193 21.93 -2.52 6.76
C PRO A 193 23.08 -1.57 7.03
N ILE A 194 23.36 -0.67 6.08
CA ILE A 194 24.19 0.49 6.38
C ILE A 194 23.57 1.00 7.66
N LYS A 195 24.30 0.90 8.77
CA LYS A 195 23.86 1.49 10.01
C LYS A 195 23.67 2.93 9.62
N GLN A 196 22.41 3.35 9.49
CA GLN A 196 22.04 4.72 9.74
C GLN A 196 22.35 4.92 11.22
N ASP A 197 23.65 5.02 11.53
CA ASP A 197 24.09 5.91 12.58
C ASP A 197 23.34 7.18 12.25
N LEU A 198 22.37 7.52 13.10
CA LEU A 198 21.42 8.59 12.88
C LEU A 198 22.15 9.74 12.21
N ILE A 199 21.97 9.88 10.89
CA ILE A 199 22.36 11.08 10.19
C ILE A 199 21.37 12.07 10.75
N LYS A 200 21.78 12.73 11.83
CA LYS A 200 21.09 13.92 12.33
C LYS A 200 20.86 14.79 11.09
N PRO A 201 19.65 15.34 10.90
CA PRO A 201 19.44 16.32 9.86
C PRO A 201 20.33 17.52 10.19
N GLY A 202 21.52 17.51 9.62
CA GLY A 202 22.55 18.51 9.67
C GLY A 202 23.19 18.46 8.30
N GLY A 203 22.48 19.02 7.33
CA GLY A 203 22.85 19.21 5.93
C GLY A 203 24.16 19.99 5.73
N THR A 204 24.76 20.47 6.81
CA THR A 204 26.12 21.03 6.86
C THR A 204 27.22 19.98 6.91
N THR A 205 26.98 18.80 7.51
CA THR A 205 28.04 17.81 7.79
C THR A 205 28.62 17.17 6.54
N ARG A 206 27.79 16.86 5.53
CA ARG A 206 28.25 16.22 4.29
C ARG A 206 29.06 17.19 3.42
N VAL A 207 28.62 18.44 3.30
CA VAL A 207 29.33 19.50 2.56
C VAL A 207 30.63 19.89 3.28
N ALA A 208 30.61 19.99 4.61
CA ALA A 208 31.83 20.22 5.40
C ALA A 208 32.82 19.05 5.30
N SER A 209 32.32 17.80 5.25
CA SER A 209 33.16 16.63 5.03
C SER A 209 33.78 16.61 3.64
N LEU A 210 33.02 17.02 2.60
CA LEU A 210 33.52 17.19 1.23
C LEU A 210 34.58 18.29 1.12
N LYS A 211 34.40 19.41 1.83
CA LYS A 211 35.41 20.49 1.91
C LYS A 211 36.75 19.99 2.48
N ASN A 212 36.67 19.05 3.43
CA ASN A 212 37.84 18.48 4.10
C ASN A 212 38.39 17.21 3.41
N ASP A 213 37.79 16.75 2.31
CA ASP A 213 38.23 15.56 1.58
C ASP A 213 39.57 15.80 0.86
N ASP A 214 40.49 14.84 0.95
CA ASP A 214 41.81 14.86 0.31
C ASP A 214 41.72 15.13 -1.19
N ILE A 215 40.68 14.62 -1.85
CA ILE A 215 40.47 14.80 -3.29
C ILE A 215 40.13 16.26 -3.60
N MET A 216 39.25 16.88 -2.80
CA MET A 216 38.82 18.27 -3.00
C MET A 216 39.95 19.25 -2.66
N GLN A 217 40.78 18.95 -1.65
CA GLN A 217 41.99 19.72 -1.36
C GLN A 217 43.00 19.66 -2.52
N LYS A 218 43.22 18.47 -3.10
CA LYS A 218 44.10 18.31 -4.28
C LYS A 218 43.56 19.05 -5.49
N LEU A 219 42.25 18.99 -5.73
CA LEU A 219 41.61 19.72 -6.82
C LEU A 219 41.78 21.24 -6.66
N ASN A 220 41.63 21.75 -5.44
CA ASN A 220 41.85 23.16 -5.14
C ASN A 220 43.31 23.57 -5.33
N LEU A 221 44.26 22.70 -4.96
CA LEU A 221 45.69 22.93 -5.18
C LEU A 221 46.02 22.98 -6.69
N ILE A 222 45.44 22.09 -7.50
CA ILE A 222 45.57 22.12 -8.97
C ILE A 222 44.98 23.42 -9.53
N HIS A 223 43.78 23.81 -9.08
CA HIS A 223 43.14 25.05 -9.51
C HIS A 223 43.96 26.29 -9.17
N ASN A 224 44.48 26.41 -7.94
CA ASN A 224 45.33 27.52 -7.53
C ASN A 224 46.65 27.54 -8.32
N ARG A 225 47.22 26.37 -8.64
CA ARG A 225 48.42 26.28 -9.47
C ARG A 225 48.14 26.68 -10.91
N TYR A 226 46.99 26.30 -11.44
CA TYR A 226 46.53 26.70 -12.77
C TYR A 226 46.30 28.21 -12.85
N GLU A 227 45.61 28.82 -11.88
CA GLU A 227 45.41 30.28 -11.82
C GLU A 227 46.75 31.03 -11.68
N SER A 228 47.68 30.51 -10.89
CA SER A 228 49.03 31.08 -10.77
C SER A 228 49.80 31.01 -12.10
N LEU A 229 49.68 29.90 -12.84
CA LEU A 229 50.30 29.75 -14.16
C LEU A 229 49.62 30.66 -15.19
N LYS A 230 48.28 30.73 -15.17
CA LYS A 230 47.49 31.61 -16.03
C LYS A 230 47.88 33.08 -15.85
N ALA A 231 48.05 33.52 -14.60
CA ALA A 231 48.55 34.86 -14.27
C ALA A 231 49.99 35.10 -14.77
N ASN A 232 50.87 34.10 -14.65
CA ASN A 232 52.25 34.18 -15.12
C ASN A 232 52.38 34.23 -16.66
N PHE A 233 51.43 33.63 -17.39
CA PHE A 233 51.41 33.64 -18.85
C PHE A 233 50.60 34.81 -19.45
N ALA A 234 50.03 35.69 -18.61
CA ALA A 234 49.20 36.83 -19.03
C ALA A 234 48.03 36.44 -19.97
N ILE A 235 47.51 35.21 -19.83
CA ILE A 235 46.37 34.71 -20.60
C ILE A 235 45.10 35.14 -19.85
N ASP A 236 44.65 36.33 -20.22
CA ASP A 236 43.44 37.05 -19.82
C ASP A 236 43.39 37.62 -18.38
N ALA A 237 43.33 38.94 -18.37
CA ALA A 237 42.86 39.77 -17.26
C ALA A 237 41.47 39.33 -16.77
N PRO A 238 41.14 39.51 -15.49
CA PRO A 238 39.81 39.20 -14.98
C PRO A 238 38.77 40.03 -15.75
N GLN A 239 37.81 39.37 -16.39
CA GLN A 239 36.60 40.05 -16.83
C GLN A 239 35.90 40.60 -15.58
N GLU A 240 35.88 41.93 -15.44
CA GLU A 240 35.13 42.61 -14.39
C GLU A 240 33.66 42.14 -14.43
N GLY A 241 33.23 41.44 -13.37
CA GLY A 241 31.82 41.08 -13.16
C GLY A 241 31.51 39.59 -12.99
N LEU A 242 32.46 38.67 -13.22
CA LEU A 242 32.25 37.24 -12.91
C LEU A 242 32.90 36.88 -11.58
N PRO A 243 32.14 36.35 -10.60
CA PRO A 243 32.70 35.99 -9.30
C PRO A 243 33.80 34.95 -9.49
N THR A 244 34.94 35.16 -8.83
CA THR A 244 36.08 34.24 -8.85
C THR A 244 35.63 32.88 -8.30
N TYR A 245 35.30 31.96 -9.21
CA TYR A 245 34.80 30.62 -8.91
C TYR A 245 35.93 29.70 -8.43
N SER A 246 36.52 30.03 -7.28
CA SER A 246 37.28 29.04 -6.55
C SER A 246 36.32 27.98 -6.02
N VAL A 247 36.68 26.70 -6.16
CA VAL A 247 35.87 25.54 -5.72
C VAL A 247 35.49 25.66 -4.23
N THR A 248 36.36 26.26 -3.41
CA THR A 248 36.05 26.55 -2.00
C THR A 248 35.00 27.64 -1.83
N ASN A 249 35.01 28.68 -2.66
CA ASN A 249 34.01 29.76 -2.59
C ASN A 249 32.61 29.25 -2.98
N MET A 250 32.52 28.31 -3.93
CA MET A 250 31.26 27.66 -4.29
C MET A 250 30.75 26.76 -3.17
N LEU A 251 31.64 25.98 -2.54
CA LEU A 251 31.26 25.13 -1.41
C LEU A 251 30.84 25.96 -0.19
N ASP A 252 31.51 27.09 0.08
CA ASP A 252 31.17 28.00 1.17
C ASP A 252 29.83 28.68 0.92
N HIS A 253 29.55 29.11 -0.31
CA HIS A 253 28.23 29.66 -0.67
C HIS A 253 27.10 28.61 -0.55
N VAL A 254 27.37 27.35 -0.93
CA VAL A 254 26.42 26.26 -0.76
C VAL A 254 26.21 25.95 0.72
N HIS A 255 27.26 26.00 1.54
CA HIS A 255 27.18 25.81 2.99
C HIS A 255 26.32 26.89 3.65
N ASP A 256 26.59 28.17 3.37
CA ASP A 256 25.81 29.31 3.87
C ASP A 256 24.33 29.25 3.45
N HIS A 257 24.07 28.83 2.21
CA HIS A 257 22.70 28.70 1.72
C HIS A 257 21.96 27.54 2.41
N LEU A 258 22.64 26.44 2.69
CA LEU A 258 22.07 25.31 3.42
C LEU A 258 21.81 25.66 4.90
N GLU A 259 22.72 26.37 5.56
CA GLU A 259 22.50 26.85 6.94
C GLU A 259 21.29 27.79 7.03
N LYS A 260 21.17 28.76 6.12
CA LYS A 260 20.00 29.67 6.06
C LYS A 260 18.69 28.92 5.83
N ARG A 261 18.72 27.82 5.05
CA ARG A 261 17.55 27.00 4.80
C ARG A 261 17.17 26.16 6.02
N GLU A 262 18.16 25.65 6.76
CA GLU A 262 17.93 24.93 8.02
C GLU A 262 17.32 25.83 9.10
N THR A 263 17.76 27.08 9.20
CA THR A 263 17.17 28.04 10.15
C THR A 263 15.71 28.34 9.79
N GLN A 264 15.41 28.54 8.50
CA GLN A 264 14.03 28.77 8.03
C GLN A 264 13.11 27.57 8.31
N ILE A 265 13.57 26.35 8.02
CA ILE A 265 12.79 25.12 8.29
C ILE A 265 12.51 24.96 9.79
N ASN A 266 13.50 25.27 10.64
CA ASN A 266 13.32 25.21 12.09
C ASN A 266 12.33 26.27 12.61
N GLU A 267 12.36 27.48 12.05
CA GLU A 267 11.40 28.54 12.36
C GLU A 267 9.97 28.15 11.96
N GLU A 268 9.78 27.63 10.73
CA GLU A 268 8.50 27.13 10.22
C GLU A 268 7.95 25.99 11.09
N PHE A 269 8.81 25.06 11.51
CA PHE A 269 8.42 23.94 12.36
C PHE A 269 7.99 24.39 13.77
N GLU A 270 8.66 25.37 14.37
CA GLU A 270 8.26 25.93 15.66
C GLU A 270 6.96 26.75 15.57
N GLU A 271 6.71 27.44 14.46
CA GLU A 271 5.42 28.07 14.20
C GLU A 271 4.29 27.05 14.06
N GLU A 272 4.53 25.94 13.36
CA GLU A 272 3.54 24.89 13.16
C GLU A 272 3.20 24.18 14.48
N LYS A 273 4.20 23.90 15.33
CA LYS A 273 3.99 23.41 16.70
C LYS A 273 3.12 24.37 17.53
N LYS A 274 3.34 25.67 17.44
CA LYS A 274 2.51 26.69 18.12
C LYS A 274 1.07 26.65 17.61
N LYS A 275 0.87 26.59 16.29
CA LYS A 275 -0.47 26.45 15.66
C LYS A 275 -1.20 25.19 16.13
N ILE A 276 -0.50 24.05 16.24
CA ILE A 276 -1.06 22.79 16.74
C ILE A 276 -1.45 22.88 18.23
N ARG A 277 -0.65 23.54 19.07
CA ARG A 277 -0.97 23.76 20.49
C ARG A 277 -2.24 24.60 20.66
N VAL A 278 -2.36 25.69 19.92
CA VAL A 278 -3.56 26.55 19.92
C VAL A 278 -4.80 25.78 19.46
N LYS A 279 -4.73 24.99 18.38
CA LYS A 279 -5.85 24.16 17.91
C LYS A 279 -6.27 23.13 18.96
N LYS A 280 -5.33 22.48 19.65
CA LYS A 280 -5.62 21.52 20.73
C LYS A 280 -6.29 22.18 21.93
N GLU A 281 -5.88 23.39 22.30
CA GLU A 281 -6.52 24.16 23.38
C GLU A 281 -7.94 24.59 23.01
N GLN A 282 -8.16 25.07 21.78
CA GLN A 282 -9.49 25.42 21.26
C GLN A 282 -10.43 24.21 21.24
N GLN A 283 -9.96 23.03 20.81
CA GLN A 283 -10.75 21.80 20.84
C GLN A 283 -11.09 21.34 22.26
N LYS A 284 -10.16 21.47 23.22
CA LYS A 284 -10.43 21.17 24.63
C LYS A 284 -11.45 22.14 25.23
N ALA A 285 -11.37 23.43 24.88
CA ALA A 285 -12.33 24.44 25.32
C ALA A 285 -13.74 24.18 24.74
N LYS A 286 -13.84 23.79 23.46
CA LYS A 286 -15.12 23.44 22.83
C LYS A 286 -15.76 22.21 23.49
N LYS A 287 -14.99 21.13 23.70
CA LYS A 287 -15.48 19.93 24.41
C LYS A 287 -15.98 20.23 25.83
N ARG A 288 -15.34 21.17 26.54
CA ARG A 288 -15.80 21.60 27.88
C ARG A 288 -17.16 22.32 27.82
N ARG A 289 -17.39 23.15 26.81
CA ARG A 289 -18.70 23.81 26.60
C ARG A 289 -19.81 22.80 26.29
N ASP A 290 -19.56 21.91 25.34
CA ASP A 290 -20.54 20.90 24.91
C ASP A 290 -20.90 19.94 26.06
N SER A 291 -19.92 19.53 26.88
CA SER A 291 -20.17 18.68 28.05
C SER A 291 -20.97 19.37 29.17
N GLY A 292 -20.88 20.70 29.30
CA GLY A 292 -21.64 21.47 30.28
C GLY A 292 -23.11 21.61 29.88
N GLU A 293 -23.38 21.80 28.59
CA GLU A 293 -24.75 21.89 28.07
C GLU A 293 -25.51 20.56 28.16
N ASP A 294 -24.83 19.43 27.93
CA ASP A 294 -25.45 18.10 28.03
C ASP A 294 -25.80 17.71 29.47
N VAL A 295 -24.95 18.06 30.45
CA VAL A 295 -25.25 17.84 31.87
C VAL A 295 -26.45 18.68 32.32
N ASN A 296 -26.54 19.93 31.85
CA ASN A 296 -27.66 20.80 32.18
C ASN A 296 -28.97 20.37 31.49
N ARG A 297 -28.91 19.86 30.26
CA ARG A 297 -30.08 19.25 29.59
C ARG A 297 -30.56 17.98 30.30
N GLN A 298 -29.65 17.14 30.79
CA GLN A 298 -30.03 15.93 31.55
C GLN A 298 -30.70 16.26 32.89
N THR A 299 -30.23 17.27 33.61
CA THR A 299 -30.85 17.68 34.88
C THR A 299 -32.24 18.29 34.66
N SER A 300 -32.42 19.13 33.63
CA SER A 300 -33.75 19.66 33.26
C SER A 300 -34.73 18.56 32.87
N ARG A 301 -34.29 17.56 32.09
CA ARG A 301 -35.15 16.40 31.70
C ARG A 301 -35.55 15.55 32.91
N LYS A 302 -34.64 15.30 33.86
CA LYS A 302 -34.95 14.57 35.09
C LYS A 302 -35.96 15.30 35.97
N MET A 303 -35.84 16.63 36.09
CA MET A 303 -36.80 17.44 36.86
C MET A 303 -38.18 17.49 36.21
N ALA A 304 -38.25 17.59 34.87
CA ALA A 304 -39.51 17.53 34.13
C ALA A 304 -40.19 16.15 34.27
N ALA A 305 -39.43 15.07 34.13
CA ALA A 305 -39.96 13.70 34.30
C ALA A 305 -40.48 13.44 35.71
N LYS A 306 -39.82 13.99 36.74
CA LYS A 306 -40.28 13.87 38.13
C LYS A 306 -41.61 14.58 38.36
N ARG A 307 -41.80 15.78 37.79
CA ARG A 307 -43.06 16.53 37.87
C ARG A 307 -44.21 15.81 37.17
N ALA A 308 -43.97 15.29 35.97
CA ALA A 308 -44.96 14.50 35.23
C ALA A 308 -45.39 13.24 36.01
N ALA A 309 -44.45 12.54 36.66
CA ALA A 309 -44.76 11.39 37.49
C ALA A 309 -45.54 11.74 38.77
N GLU A 310 -45.32 12.92 39.35
CA GLU A 310 -46.11 13.41 40.49
C GLU A 310 -47.54 13.81 40.07
N GLU A 311 -47.71 14.43 38.90
CA GLU A 311 -49.02 14.72 38.33
C GLU A 311 -49.80 13.45 37.99
N GLU A 312 -49.17 12.44 37.39
CA GLU A 312 -49.81 11.16 37.09
C GLU A 312 -50.25 10.42 38.36
N LYS A 313 -49.44 10.49 39.45
CA LYS A 313 -49.84 9.95 40.76
C LYS A 313 -51.02 10.69 41.36
N LYS A 314 -51.09 12.01 41.17
CA LYS A 314 -52.20 12.83 41.65
C LYS A 314 -53.48 12.51 40.88
N GLN A 315 -53.40 12.42 39.56
CA GLN A 315 -54.51 12.01 38.69
C GLN A 315 -55.00 10.59 39.01
N LYS A 316 -54.09 9.64 39.24
CA LYS A 316 -54.46 8.27 39.66
C LYS A 316 -55.15 8.27 41.03
N LYS A 317 -54.72 9.12 41.96
CA LYS A 317 -55.36 9.23 43.28
C LYS A 317 -56.76 9.87 43.18
N GLU A 318 -56.93 10.87 42.32
CA GLU A 318 -58.24 11.48 42.03
C GLU A 318 -59.18 10.51 41.30
N ALA A 319 -58.67 9.74 40.34
CA ALA A 319 -59.43 8.69 39.65
C ALA A 319 -59.84 7.54 40.59
N LEU A 320 -58.99 7.18 41.55
CA LEU A 320 -59.28 6.16 42.55
C LEU A 320 -60.29 6.66 43.60
N LEU A 321 -60.32 7.97 43.87
CA LEU A 321 -61.37 8.61 44.67
C LEU A 321 -62.73 8.54 43.95
N HIS A 322 -62.74 8.78 42.63
CA HIS A 322 -63.94 8.69 41.79
C HIS A 322 -64.48 7.26 41.62
N LEU A 323 -63.65 6.23 41.82
CA LEU A 323 -64.05 4.82 41.69
C LEU A 323 -64.79 4.29 42.93
N TYR A 324 -64.74 5.00 44.06
CA TYR A 324 -65.39 4.58 45.32
C TYR A 324 -66.85 5.02 45.46
N ASP A 325 -67.39 5.78 44.51
CA ASP A 325 -68.80 6.24 44.52
C ASP A 325 -69.78 5.27 43.85
N HIS A 326 -69.32 4.15 43.29
CA HIS A 326 -70.20 3.12 42.72
C HIS A 326 -69.73 1.70 43.08
N GLU A 327 -70.31 1.12 44.12
CA GLU A 327 -70.32 -0.33 44.30
C GLU A 327 -71.28 -0.98 43.30
N ALA A 328 -70.86 -2.06 42.63
CA ALA A 328 -71.50 -3.38 42.74
C ALA A 328 -70.97 -4.42 41.72
N THR A 329 -70.71 -5.63 42.26
CA THR A 329 -70.66 -6.99 41.67
C THR A 329 -69.35 -7.55 41.07
N PRO A 330 -68.98 -8.82 41.40
CA PRO A 330 -67.80 -9.51 40.86
C PRO A 330 -68.16 -10.64 39.88
N LYS A 331 -67.27 -10.95 38.92
CA LYS A 331 -67.18 -12.27 38.28
C LYS A 331 -65.73 -12.68 37.94
N GLU A 332 -65.53 -13.98 38.07
CA GLU A 332 -64.34 -14.80 37.91
C GLU A 332 -63.77 -14.82 36.48
N ASN A 333 -62.45 -15.07 36.33
CA ASN A 333 -61.99 -16.28 35.63
C ASN A 333 -60.47 -16.55 35.71
N LYS A 334 -60.15 -17.85 35.72
CA LYS A 334 -58.80 -18.46 35.75
C LYS A 334 -58.24 -18.65 34.34
N GLY A 335 -56.91 -18.63 34.18
CA GLY A 335 -56.21 -19.14 32.99
C GLY A 335 -54.73 -19.44 33.25
N LYS A 336 -54.33 -20.71 33.09
CA LYS A 336 -52.97 -21.28 33.22
C LYS A 336 -52.35 -21.55 31.83
N GLY A 337 -51.01 -21.57 31.72
CA GLY A 337 -50.23 -22.19 30.62
C GLY A 337 -48.75 -21.78 30.70
N VAL A 338 -47.84 -22.54 31.33
CA VAL A 338 -47.08 -23.76 30.94
C VAL A 338 -45.94 -23.53 29.91
N ARG A 339 -44.75 -23.94 30.35
CA ARG A 339 -43.40 -23.90 29.74
C ARG A 339 -43.21 -24.89 28.57
N GLY A 340 -42.29 -24.56 27.66
CA GLY A 340 -41.63 -25.52 26.77
C GLY A 340 -40.21 -25.09 26.38
N LYS A 341 -39.20 -25.91 26.75
CA LYS A 341 -37.80 -25.88 26.27
C LYS A 341 -37.63 -27.00 25.23
N LYS A 342 -36.79 -26.82 24.21
CA LYS A 342 -35.79 -27.83 23.76
C LYS A 342 -34.81 -27.28 22.71
N ARG A 343 -33.53 -27.65 22.90
CA ARG A 343 -32.37 -27.51 22.01
C ARG A 343 -32.32 -28.67 21.02
N LYS A 344 -31.63 -28.50 19.88
CA LYS A 344 -30.75 -29.53 19.26
C LYS A 344 -29.62 -28.87 18.46
N ALA A 345 -28.48 -29.56 18.44
CA ALA A 345 -27.22 -29.28 17.76
C ALA A 345 -26.92 -30.42 16.75
N ALA A 346 -26.06 -30.15 15.76
CA ALA A 346 -25.38 -31.12 14.88
C ALA A 346 -24.01 -30.48 14.51
N GLU A 347 -22.85 -31.02 14.89
CA GLU A 347 -22.00 -32.03 14.17
C GLU A 347 -21.67 -31.58 12.73
N LYS A 348 -20.48 -31.02 12.41
CA LYS A 348 -19.11 -31.56 12.29
C LYS A 348 -18.99 -32.80 11.41
N GLU A 349 -18.55 -32.59 10.17
CA GLU A 349 -17.84 -33.58 9.38
C GLU A 349 -16.60 -32.95 8.75
N VAL A 350 -15.47 -33.62 8.94
CA VAL A 350 -14.13 -33.30 8.47
C VAL A 350 -13.79 -34.36 7.44
N MET A 351 -13.40 -33.98 6.22
CA MET A 351 -12.61 -34.86 5.34
C MET A 351 -11.69 -34.05 4.41
N LEU A 352 -10.41 -34.40 4.47
CA LEU A 352 -9.38 -34.29 3.43
C LEU A 352 -8.47 -35.52 3.62
N PRO A 353 -7.61 -35.92 2.66
CA PRO A 353 -7.78 -36.01 1.19
C PRO A 353 -7.29 -37.39 0.68
N PRO A 354 -7.26 -37.63 -0.66
CA PRO A 354 -6.18 -38.45 -1.21
C PRO A 354 -5.41 -37.69 -2.30
N ARG A 355 -4.19 -37.29 -1.93
CA ARG A 355 -3.09 -36.91 -2.81
C ARG A 355 -2.44 -38.20 -3.29
N SER A 356 -2.49 -38.49 -4.58
CA SER A 356 -1.57 -39.34 -5.37
C SER A 356 -2.30 -40.04 -6.52
N ARG A 357 -2.17 -39.46 -7.71
CA ARG A 357 -2.00 -40.15 -9.01
C ARG A 357 -2.16 -39.12 -10.12
N LEU A 358 -1.30 -39.24 -11.14
CA LEU A 358 -1.23 -38.47 -12.39
C LEU A 358 -0.09 -37.44 -12.46
N LEU A 359 1.12 -37.91 -12.19
CA LEU A 359 2.32 -37.48 -12.92
C LEU A 359 3.12 -38.74 -13.25
N SER A 360 2.89 -39.30 -14.44
CA SER A 360 3.82 -40.22 -15.06
C SER A 360 3.60 -40.20 -16.57
N GLU A 361 4.66 -39.81 -17.29
CA GLU A 361 5.03 -40.26 -18.65
C GLU A 361 4.99 -39.29 -19.84
N THR A 362 4.56 -38.02 -19.74
CA THR A 362 4.63 -37.11 -20.92
C THR A 362 5.43 -35.82 -20.76
N HIS A 363 5.78 -35.41 -19.53
CA HIS A 363 6.59 -34.20 -19.30
C HIS A 363 8.10 -34.43 -19.20
N SER A 364 8.55 -35.70 -19.13
CA SER A 364 9.97 -36.07 -19.03
C SER A 364 10.76 -35.80 -20.32
N ASP A 365 10.12 -35.94 -21.46
CA ASP A 365 10.85 -36.03 -22.73
C ASP A 365 11.10 -34.66 -23.36
N HIS A 366 10.23 -33.68 -23.08
CA HIS A 366 10.42 -32.31 -23.55
C HIS A 366 11.49 -31.57 -22.74
N GLU A 367 11.56 -31.79 -21.42
CA GLU A 367 12.61 -31.19 -20.58
C GLU A 367 14.01 -31.73 -20.92
N ARG A 368 14.11 -33.01 -21.32
CA ARG A 368 15.36 -33.59 -21.82
C ARG A 368 15.77 -33.01 -23.17
N GLU A 369 14.82 -32.79 -24.07
CA GLU A 369 15.12 -32.21 -25.40
C GLU A 369 15.59 -30.75 -25.29
N VAL A 370 15.03 -29.98 -24.35
CA VAL A 370 15.46 -28.60 -24.07
C VAL A 370 16.84 -28.57 -23.43
N HIS A 371 17.13 -29.50 -22.50
CA HIS A 371 18.46 -29.61 -21.89
C HIS A 371 19.56 -29.96 -22.90
N ILE A 372 19.27 -30.87 -23.85
CA ILE A 372 20.22 -31.25 -24.90
C ILE A 372 20.53 -30.07 -25.82
N LYS A 373 19.51 -29.28 -26.22
CA LYS A 373 19.72 -28.10 -27.07
C LYS A 373 20.54 -27.02 -26.38
N LEU A 374 20.33 -26.81 -25.07
CA LEU A 374 21.12 -25.85 -24.29
C LEU A 374 22.58 -26.29 -24.13
N GLU A 375 22.85 -27.59 -23.99
CA GLU A 375 24.23 -28.11 -23.93
C GLU A 375 24.95 -27.98 -25.28
N GLU A 376 24.25 -28.16 -26.40
CA GLU A 376 24.81 -27.96 -27.75
C GLU A 376 25.15 -26.48 -28.01
N GLU A 377 24.27 -25.54 -27.63
CA GLU A 377 24.53 -24.10 -27.76
C GLU A 377 25.73 -23.66 -26.91
N LEU A 378 25.84 -24.16 -25.68
CA LEU A 378 26.92 -23.80 -24.78
C LEU A 378 28.29 -24.29 -25.29
N GLN A 379 28.33 -25.49 -25.89
CA GLN A 379 29.54 -26.00 -26.54
C GLN A 379 29.94 -25.18 -27.77
N THR A 380 28.98 -24.64 -28.53
CA THR A 380 29.30 -23.76 -29.66
C THR A 380 29.87 -22.42 -29.22
N GLU A 381 29.35 -21.82 -28.14
CA GLU A 381 29.87 -20.56 -27.60
C GLU A 381 31.28 -20.72 -27.01
N GLU A 382 31.56 -21.84 -26.33
CA GLU A 382 32.90 -22.14 -25.83
C GLU A 382 33.92 -22.29 -26.98
N ALA A 383 33.54 -22.94 -28.07
CA ALA A 383 34.40 -23.09 -29.24
C ALA A 383 34.70 -21.75 -29.95
N GLU A 384 33.72 -20.83 -29.97
CA GLU A 384 33.93 -19.48 -30.52
C GLU A 384 34.86 -18.63 -29.65
N LEU A 385 34.73 -18.73 -28.32
CA LEU A 385 35.62 -18.06 -27.37
C LEU A 385 37.06 -18.57 -27.50
N ASP A 386 37.26 -19.88 -27.59
CA ASP A 386 38.60 -20.45 -27.76
C ASP A 386 39.26 -20.00 -29.07
N LYS A 387 38.47 -19.89 -30.15
CA LYS A 387 38.95 -19.35 -31.43
C LYS A 387 39.33 -17.88 -31.32
N PHE A 388 38.55 -17.07 -30.60
CA PHE A 388 38.85 -15.67 -30.35
C PHE A 388 40.14 -15.50 -29.53
N PHE A 389 40.36 -16.31 -28.50
CA PHE A 389 41.60 -16.28 -27.70
C PHE A 389 42.81 -16.79 -28.49
N ALA A 390 42.63 -17.77 -29.38
CA ALA A 390 43.69 -18.21 -30.30
C ALA A 390 44.12 -17.08 -31.25
N GLU A 391 43.19 -16.28 -31.76
CA GLU A 391 43.50 -15.12 -32.63
C GLU A 391 44.21 -13.98 -31.88
N LEU A 392 43.91 -13.80 -30.59
CA LEU A 392 44.59 -12.82 -29.73
C LEU A 392 46.01 -13.25 -29.34
N SER A 393 46.25 -14.54 -29.17
CA SER A 393 47.58 -15.08 -28.81
C SER A 393 48.55 -15.20 -30.00
N GLY A 394 48.04 -15.07 -31.23
CA GLY A 394 48.82 -15.10 -32.48
C GLY A 394 49.35 -13.74 -32.96
N ARG A 395 49.28 -12.67 -32.16
CA ARG A 395 49.82 -11.33 -32.49
C ARG A 395 51.03 -10.94 -31.66
#